data_AF-A0A7Y8IRT2-F1
#
_entry.id   AF-A0A7Y8IRT2-F1
#
_cell.length_a   1.000
_cell.length_b   1.000
_cell.length_c   1.000
_cell.angle_alpha   90.00
_cell.angle_beta   90.00
_cell.angle_gamma   90.00
#
_symmetry.space_group_name_H-M   'P 1'
#
loop_
_entity.id
_entity.type
_entity.pdbx_description
1 polymer ?
#
loop_
_entity_poly.entity_id
_entity_poly.type
_entity_poly.pdbx_seq_one_letter_code
_entity_poly.pdbx_strand_id
1 'polypeptide(L)'
;MDERHEVVAELEEARERAAGLLRAKLDAVAGHIREAAARAASELEVVVPPDLEILLPLAPVTRLLQAPTPPPAPAIALETVRGLDEGRAQSEVLKAFLARLEGLCGGRAILVFREGEVLGWHAVGMADDAAVRSWRARLDASAACAAVAAGKPVLLESAGDDALASLIGAGQRALLIPMSLRGKVVGAALALEANGTLATEAIQILTYLAGLLLETLAVRPVVPTPALAEPITMGAAPPLGEGEGESPFPAVEPVIEELDTGGVAAPEPVVAAAPPPVEPPAVAPVAVPPPAAAPRTPEEEQKHSEAQRFARLLVSEIRLYNEQAVQEGRANRDIYQRLKEDIDRSREMYEQRVPADVRATSNYFFEELVRILADGDPDALGV
;
A
#
# COMPACT_ATOMS: atom_id res chain seq x y z
N MET A 1 -46.10 69.54 -80.68
CA MET A 1 -45.39 68.29 -80.28
C MET A 1 -43.94 68.57 -79.87
N ASP A 2 -43.34 69.69 -80.29
CA ASP A 2 -41.94 70.06 -79.99
C ASP A 2 -41.64 70.29 -78.50
N GLU A 3 -42.39 71.16 -77.82
CA GLU A 3 -42.02 71.60 -76.46
C GLU A 3 -41.95 70.46 -75.43
N ARG A 4 -42.79 69.42 -75.56
CA ARG A 4 -42.73 68.27 -74.66
C ARG A 4 -41.50 67.39 -74.89
N HIS A 5 -41.02 67.27 -76.13
CA HIS A 5 -39.82 66.48 -76.41
C HIS A 5 -38.56 67.22 -75.96
N GLU A 6 -38.54 68.55 -76.09
CA GLU A 6 -37.46 69.40 -75.61
C GLU A 6 -37.32 69.33 -74.08
N VAL A 7 -38.43 69.46 -73.33
CA VAL A 7 -38.41 69.32 -71.86
C VAL A 7 -37.99 67.91 -71.41
N VAL A 8 -38.38 66.86 -72.13
CA VAL A 8 -37.94 65.48 -71.80
C VAL A 8 -36.44 65.32 -72.05
N ALA A 9 -35.91 65.84 -73.15
CA ALA A 9 -34.49 65.80 -73.45
C ALA A 9 -33.65 66.57 -72.40
N GLU A 10 -34.10 67.75 -71.97
CA GLU A 10 -33.45 68.51 -70.90
C GLU A 10 -33.47 67.75 -69.55
N LEU A 11 -34.57 67.06 -69.23
CA LEU A 11 -34.67 66.25 -68.02
C LEU A 11 -33.78 65.01 -68.07
N GLU A 12 -33.64 64.37 -69.24
CA GLU A 12 -32.72 63.25 -69.45
C GLU A 12 -31.27 63.70 -69.33
N GLU A 13 -30.91 64.84 -69.92
CA GLU A 13 -29.58 65.43 -69.80
C GLU A 13 -29.30 65.84 -68.35
N ALA A 14 -30.26 66.44 -67.66
CA ALA A 14 -30.14 66.79 -66.24
C ALA A 14 -29.96 65.54 -65.36
N ARG A 15 -30.69 64.45 -65.66
CA ARG A 15 -30.54 63.15 -64.97
C ARG A 15 -29.16 62.56 -65.21
N GLU A 16 -28.66 62.56 -66.44
CA GLU A 16 -27.33 62.04 -66.76
C GLU A 16 -26.23 62.87 -66.10
N ARG A 17 -26.35 64.20 -66.11
CA ARG A 17 -25.45 65.10 -65.38
C ARG A 17 -25.49 64.81 -63.87
N ALA A 18 -26.67 64.66 -63.28
CA ALA A 18 -26.82 64.34 -61.86
C ALA A 18 -26.23 62.97 -61.51
N ALA A 19 -26.46 61.95 -62.33
CA ALA A 19 -25.91 60.61 -62.16
C ALA A 19 -24.37 60.62 -62.27
N GLY A 20 -23.83 61.38 -63.23
CA GLY A 20 -22.38 61.58 -63.39
C GLY A 20 -21.75 62.22 -62.15
N LEU A 21 -22.38 63.28 -61.61
CA LEU A 21 -21.94 63.93 -60.39
C LEU A 21 -22.01 63.00 -59.17
N LEU A 22 -23.08 62.21 -59.04
CA LEU A 22 -23.23 61.26 -57.93
C LEU A 22 -22.15 60.18 -57.99
N ARG A 23 -21.88 59.63 -59.18
CA ARG A 23 -20.85 58.61 -59.38
C ARG A 23 -19.46 59.16 -59.06
N ALA A 24 -19.13 60.35 -59.57
CA ALA A 24 -17.88 61.02 -59.25
C ALA A 24 -17.71 61.28 -57.74
N LYS A 25 -18.79 61.67 -57.03
CA LYS A 25 -18.76 61.82 -55.57
C LYS A 25 -18.56 60.49 -54.84
N LEU A 26 -19.23 59.42 -55.27
CA LEU A 26 -19.06 58.09 -54.68
C LEU A 26 -17.64 57.57 -54.89
N ASP A 27 -17.08 57.76 -56.09
CA ASP A 27 -15.70 57.38 -56.40
C ASP A 27 -14.69 58.15 -55.55
N ALA A 28 -14.92 59.44 -55.31
CA ALA A 28 -14.10 60.26 -54.41
C ALA A 28 -14.17 59.77 -52.95
N VAL A 29 -15.37 59.47 -52.45
CA VAL A 29 -15.56 58.92 -51.09
C VAL A 29 -14.89 57.55 -50.95
N ALA A 30 -15.04 56.68 -51.94
CA ALA A 30 -14.37 55.38 -51.96
C ALA A 30 -12.84 55.49 -52.04
N GLY A 31 -12.33 56.53 -52.71
CA GLY A 31 -10.91 56.91 -52.68
C GLY A 31 -10.45 57.27 -51.27
N HIS A 32 -11.15 58.21 -50.61
CA HIS A 32 -10.81 58.64 -49.25
C HIS A 32 -10.84 57.50 -48.23
N ILE A 33 -11.83 56.60 -48.31
CA ILE A 33 -11.91 55.44 -47.40
C ILE A 33 -10.71 54.51 -47.59
N ARG A 34 -10.30 54.24 -48.84
CA ARG A 34 -9.13 53.40 -49.13
C ARG A 34 -7.84 54.04 -48.61
N GLU A 35 -7.67 55.35 -48.80
CA GLU A 35 -6.51 56.07 -48.27
C GLU A 35 -6.49 56.13 -46.73
N ALA A 36 -7.65 56.27 -46.09
CA ALA A 36 -7.77 56.25 -44.64
C ALA A 36 -7.46 54.84 -44.08
N ALA A 37 -7.97 53.79 -44.71
CA ALA A 37 -7.69 52.40 -44.34
C ALA A 37 -6.21 52.05 -44.52
N ALA A 38 -5.58 52.47 -45.63
CA ALA A 38 -4.15 52.27 -45.87
C ALA A 38 -3.27 52.99 -44.83
N ARG A 39 -3.63 54.22 -44.46
CA ARG A 39 -2.96 54.97 -43.38
C ARG A 39 -3.09 54.27 -42.04
N ALA A 40 -4.31 53.88 -41.65
CA ALA A 40 -4.55 53.18 -40.40
C ALA A 40 -3.78 51.85 -40.33
N ALA A 41 -3.77 51.07 -41.42
CA ALA A 41 -3.01 49.83 -41.51
C ALA A 41 -1.50 50.09 -41.36
N SER A 42 -0.96 51.13 -42.00
CA SER A 42 0.45 51.51 -41.86
C SER A 42 0.79 51.97 -40.44
N GLU A 43 -0.08 52.75 -39.78
CA GLU A 43 0.10 53.15 -38.38
C GLU A 43 0.06 51.93 -37.44
N LEU A 44 -0.84 50.98 -37.69
CA LEU A 44 -0.91 49.71 -36.95
C LEU A 44 0.33 48.84 -37.15
N GLU A 45 0.88 48.79 -38.36
CA GLU A 45 2.13 48.07 -38.66
C GLU A 45 3.36 48.72 -38.01
N VAL A 46 3.33 50.05 -37.79
CA VAL A 46 4.37 50.76 -37.01
C VAL A 46 4.29 50.43 -35.52
N VAL A 47 3.09 50.20 -34.99
CA VAL A 47 2.87 49.91 -33.56
C VAL A 47 2.97 48.41 -33.24
N VAL A 48 2.52 47.56 -34.15
CA VAL A 48 2.53 46.10 -34.02
C VAL A 48 3.69 45.57 -34.88
N PRO A 49 4.83 45.19 -34.29
CA PRO A 49 5.93 44.63 -35.05
C PRO A 49 5.48 43.35 -35.77
N PRO A 50 6.08 43.04 -36.93
CA PRO A 50 5.72 41.86 -37.73
C PRO A 50 5.97 40.54 -36.99
N ASP A 51 6.88 40.55 -36.01
CA ASP A 51 7.13 39.42 -35.10
C ASP A 51 6.46 39.68 -33.74
N LEU A 52 5.39 38.95 -33.46
CA LEU A 52 4.65 39.06 -32.20
C LEU A 52 5.44 38.55 -30.99
N GLU A 53 6.52 37.76 -31.18
CA GLU A 53 7.42 37.39 -30.07
C GLU A 53 8.14 38.60 -29.48
N ILE A 54 8.24 39.72 -30.21
CA ILE A 54 8.82 40.98 -29.71
C ILE A 54 7.88 41.62 -28.67
N LEU A 55 6.56 41.54 -28.88
CA LEU A 55 5.57 42.08 -27.94
C LEU A 55 5.26 41.11 -26.80
N LEU A 56 5.12 39.83 -27.12
CA LEU A 56 4.85 38.75 -26.16
C LEU A 56 5.88 37.63 -26.38
N PRO A 57 7.04 37.68 -25.71
CA PRO A 57 8.03 36.61 -25.79
C PRO A 57 7.50 35.37 -25.05
N LEU A 58 6.85 34.46 -25.78
CA LEU A 58 6.26 33.25 -25.22
C LEU A 58 7.26 32.10 -25.19
N ALA A 59 8.32 32.14 -25.99
CA ALA A 59 9.34 31.09 -26.00
C ALA A 59 9.92 30.72 -24.62
N PRO A 60 10.23 31.67 -23.70
CA PRO A 60 10.67 31.34 -22.34
C PRO A 60 9.57 30.69 -21.49
N VAL A 61 8.32 31.12 -21.65
CA VAL A 61 7.15 30.57 -20.95
C VAL A 61 6.89 29.13 -21.40
N THR A 62 6.95 28.89 -22.70
CA THR A 62 6.83 27.55 -23.28
C THR A 62 7.95 26.63 -22.77
N ARG A 63 9.18 27.12 -22.62
CA ARG A 63 10.29 26.35 -22.01
C ARG A 63 10.07 26.04 -20.53
N LEU A 64 9.49 26.97 -19.77
CA LEU A 64 9.13 26.75 -18.36
C LEU A 64 8.01 25.70 -18.23
N LEU A 65 7.04 25.71 -19.14
CA LEU A 65 5.96 24.70 -19.20
C LEU A 65 6.45 23.35 -19.72
N GLN A 66 7.45 23.36 -20.60
CA GLN A 66 8.17 22.19 -21.12
C GLN A 66 9.35 21.79 -20.22
N ALA A 67 9.43 22.28 -18.98
CA ALA A 67 10.46 21.83 -18.04
C ALA A 67 10.50 20.30 -18.13
N PRO A 68 11.66 19.69 -18.44
CA PRO A 68 11.75 18.25 -18.62
C PRO A 68 11.15 17.64 -17.38
N THR A 69 10.08 16.86 -17.55
CA THR A 69 9.51 16.08 -16.46
C THR A 69 10.70 15.37 -15.83
N PRO A 70 11.02 15.60 -14.54
CA PRO A 70 12.12 14.89 -13.93
C PRO A 70 11.88 13.41 -14.23
N PRO A 71 12.89 12.67 -14.72
CA PRO A 71 12.72 11.26 -14.99
C PRO A 71 12.07 10.66 -13.74
N PRO A 72 10.99 9.88 -13.90
CA PRO A 72 10.29 9.34 -12.74
C PRO A 72 11.36 8.71 -11.85
N ALA A 73 11.43 9.16 -10.60
CA ALA A 73 12.31 8.54 -9.62
C ALA A 73 12.06 7.03 -9.70
N PRO A 74 13.11 6.18 -9.65
CA PRO A 74 12.97 4.74 -9.85
C PRO A 74 11.93 4.20 -8.86
N ALA A 75 10.70 4.05 -9.34
CA ALA A 75 9.57 3.69 -8.53
C ALA A 75 9.63 2.19 -8.32
N ILE A 76 9.38 1.75 -7.10
CA ILE A 76 9.27 0.33 -6.81
C ILE A 76 8.01 -0.17 -7.50
N ALA A 77 8.18 -0.94 -8.58
CA ALA A 77 7.07 -1.57 -9.27
C ALA A 77 6.34 -2.54 -8.32
N LEU A 78 5.01 -2.60 -8.40
CA LEU A 78 4.21 -3.52 -7.58
C LEU A 78 4.64 -4.99 -7.77
N GLU A 79 5.06 -5.33 -8.98
CA GLU A 79 5.57 -6.66 -9.33
C GLU A 79 6.83 -7.05 -8.52
N THR A 80 7.64 -6.06 -8.15
CA THR A 80 8.79 -6.29 -7.27
C THR A 80 8.34 -6.77 -5.89
N VAL A 81 7.30 -6.15 -5.34
CA VAL A 81 6.75 -6.51 -4.03
C VAL A 81 6.03 -7.85 -4.07
N ARG A 82 5.27 -8.13 -5.14
CA ARG A 82 4.64 -9.44 -5.38
C ARG A 82 5.65 -10.58 -5.36
N GLY A 83 6.73 -10.44 -6.12
CA GLY A 83 7.78 -11.46 -6.17
C GLY A 83 8.53 -11.67 -4.85
N LEU A 84 8.64 -10.64 -4.02
CA LEU A 84 9.18 -10.79 -2.66
C LEU A 84 8.23 -11.58 -1.75
N ASP A 85 6.93 -11.27 -1.84
CA ASP A 85 5.90 -11.86 -0.98
C ASP A 85 5.71 -13.37 -1.25
N GLU A 86 5.96 -13.84 -2.46
CA GLU A 86 5.87 -15.25 -2.85
C GLU A 86 6.78 -16.19 -2.05
N GLY A 87 7.91 -15.72 -1.52
CA GLY A 87 8.87 -16.57 -0.82
C GLY A 87 8.26 -17.26 0.41
N ARG A 88 8.42 -18.57 0.54
CA ARG A 88 7.89 -19.38 1.66
C ARG A 88 8.95 -19.72 2.69
N ALA A 89 10.23 -19.57 2.35
CA ALA A 89 11.35 -19.71 3.26
C ALA A 89 12.19 -18.44 3.34
N GLN A 90 12.91 -18.25 4.44
CA GLN A 90 13.83 -17.11 4.63
C GLN A 90 14.84 -17.01 3.48
N SER A 91 15.41 -18.14 3.05
CA SER A 91 16.39 -18.17 1.96
C SER A 91 15.77 -17.81 0.60
N GLU A 92 14.50 -18.11 0.36
CA GLU A 92 13.78 -17.74 -0.86
C GLU A 92 13.52 -16.25 -0.90
N VAL A 93 12.99 -15.67 0.19
CA VAL A 93 12.75 -14.23 0.32
C VAL A 93 14.04 -13.44 0.11
N LEU A 94 15.15 -13.86 0.73
CA LEU A 94 16.44 -13.20 0.60
C LEU A 94 17.03 -13.29 -0.82
N LYS A 95 16.85 -14.42 -1.52
CA LYS A 95 17.28 -14.57 -2.92
C LYS A 95 16.41 -13.76 -3.87
N ALA A 96 15.09 -13.78 -3.66
CA ALA A 96 14.15 -12.96 -4.40
C ALA A 96 14.47 -11.47 -4.21
N PHE A 97 14.75 -11.04 -2.98
CA PHE A 97 15.19 -9.69 -2.66
C PHE A 97 16.40 -9.28 -3.48
N LEU A 98 17.47 -10.08 -3.50
CA LEU A 98 18.62 -9.79 -4.35
C LEU A 98 18.19 -9.70 -5.82
N ALA A 99 17.44 -10.67 -6.35
CA ALA A 99 16.99 -10.62 -7.74
C ALA A 99 16.24 -9.31 -8.08
N ARG A 100 15.42 -8.79 -7.15
CA ARG A 100 14.63 -7.57 -7.34
C ARG A 100 15.39 -6.25 -7.25
N LEU A 101 16.65 -6.26 -6.82
CA LEU A 101 17.52 -5.09 -6.90
C LEU A 101 18.17 -4.91 -8.29
N GLU A 102 17.89 -5.81 -9.24
CA GLU A 102 18.31 -5.65 -10.62
C GLU A 102 17.81 -4.33 -11.22
N GLY A 103 18.69 -3.61 -11.92
CA GLY A 103 18.39 -2.28 -12.48
C GLY A 103 18.42 -1.14 -11.45
N LEU A 104 18.40 -1.43 -10.15
CA LEU A 104 18.57 -0.44 -9.08
C LEU A 104 20.03 -0.27 -8.66
N CYS A 105 20.83 -1.32 -8.82
CA CYS A 105 22.27 -1.34 -8.56
C CYS A 105 22.97 -2.39 -9.45
N GLY A 106 24.30 -2.44 -9.35
CA GLY A 106 25.12 -3.50 -9.94
C GLY A 106 25.16 -4.76 -9.09
N GLY A 107 26.38 -5.17 -8.73
CA GLY A 107 26.62 -6.31 -7.85
C GLY A 107 25.99 -6.12 -6.48
N ARG A 108 25.46 -7.19 -5.92
CA ARG A 108 24.64 -7.13 -4.71
C ARG A 108 24.80 -8.39 -3.89
N ALA A 109 24.81 -8.24 -2.57
CA ALA A 109 25.02 -9.35 -1.65
C ALA A 109 24.29 -9.16 -0.33
N ILE A 110 24.14 -10.25 0.41
CA ILE A 110 23.71 -10.24 1.80
C ILE A 110 24.90 -10.64 2.67
N LEU A 111 25.18 -9.80 3.66
CA LEU A 111 26.14 -10.02 4.70
C LEU A 111 25.39 -10.35 5.99
N VAL A 112 25.89 -11.31 6.75
CA VAL A 112 25.32 -11.73 8.05
C VAL A 112 26.30 -11.37 9.14
N PHE A 113 25.81 -10.77 10.21
CA PHE A 113 26.60 -10.43 11.39
C PHE A 113 26.40 -11.50 12.46
N ARG A 114 27.49 -12.10 12.93
CA ARG A 114 27.45 -13.14 13.96
C ARG A 114 28.72 -13.11 14.79
N GLU A 115 28.58 -13.07 16.11
CA GLU A 115 29.70 -13.24 17.05
C GLU A 115 30.88 -12.27 16.80
N GLY A 116 30.60 -11.04 16.33
CA GLY A 116 31.63 -10.05 16.00
C GLY A 116 32.29 -10.24 14.63
N GLU A 117 31.81 -11.19 13.83
CA GLU A 117 32.22 -11.43 12.45
C GLU A 117 31.13 -11.02 11.45
N VAL A 118 31.58 -10.76 10.23
CA VAL A 118 30.75 -10.54 9.04
C VAL A 118 30.99 -11.69 8.08
N LEU A 119 29.93 -12.39 7.72
CA LEU A 119 29.96 -13.50 6.78
C LEU A 119 29.18 -13.12 5.51
N GLY A 120 29.75 -13.35 4.33
CA GLY A 120 28.96 -13.28 3.10
C GLY A 120 28.05 -14.50 2.98
N TRP A 121 26.76 -14.27 2.71
CA TRP A 121 25.76 -15.35 2.61
C TRP A 121 25.41 -15.71 1.17
N HIS A 122 25.09 -14.70 0.35
CA HIS A 122 24.77 -14.87 -1.05
C HIS A 122 24.98 -13.56 -1.80
N ALA A 123 25.28 -13.69 -3.10
CA ALA A 123 25.53 -12.60 -4.01
C ALA A 123 24.94 -12.88 -5.38
N VAL A 124 24.66 -11.81 -6.11
CA VAL A 124 24.26 -11.82 -7.51
C VAL A 124 24.96 -10.66 -8.22
N GLY A 125 25.61 -10.93 -9.34
CA GLY A 125 26.21 -9.88 -10.19
C GLY A 125 27.46 -9.23 -9.60
N MET A 126 28.10 -9.85 -8.61
CA MET A 126 29.44 -9.50 -8.16
C MET A 126 30.48 -10.00 -9.16
N ALA A 127 31.73 -9.56 -9.04
CA ALA A 127 32.83 -10.08 -9.86
C ALA A 127 33.02 -11.61 -9.68
N ASP A 128 32.84 -12.10 -8.45
CA ASP A 128 32.81 -13.53 -8.11
C ASP A 128 31.72 -13.79 -7.06
N ASP A 129 30.53 -14.20 -7.51
CA ASP A 129 29.39 -14.52 -6.64
C ASP A 129 29.68 -15.72 -5.72
N ALA A 130 30.56 -16.64 -6.12
CA ALA A 130 30.89 -17.83 -5.33
C ALA A 130 31.83 -17.47 -4.17
N ALA A 131 32.81 -16.59 -4.40
CA ALA A 131 33.74 -16.11 -3.38
C ALA A 131 33.04 -15.41 -2.21
N VAL A 132 31.89 -14.76 -2.44
CA VAL A 132 31.14 -14.09 -1.37
C VAL A 132 30.75 -15.07 -0.25
N ARG A 133 30.42 -16.33 -0.57
CA ARG A 133 29.98 -17.31 0.45
C ARG A 133 31.09 -17.73 1.41
N SER A 134 32.33 -17.78 0.91
CA SER A 134 33.52 -18.10 1.69
C SER A 134 34.16 -16.87 2.31
N TRP A 135 33.78 -15.66 1.90
CA TRP A 135 34.31 -14.42 2.43
C TRP A 135 33.90 -14.19 3.89
N ARG A 136 34.86 -13.73 4.70
CA ARG A 136 34.73 -13.46 6.12
C ARG A 136 35.57 -12.24 6.47
N ALA A 137 35.08 -11.41 7.39
CA ALA A 137 35.85 -10.35 8.01
C ALA A 137 35.42 -10.14 9.46
N ARG A 138 36.26 -9.47 10.26
CA ARG A 138 35.84 -8.99 11.58
C ARG A 138 34.96 -7.76 11.44
N LEU A 139 33.94 -7.64 12.29
CA LEU A 139 33.03 -6.49 12.29
C LEU A 139 33.74 -5.17 12.60
N ASP A 140 34.74 -5.21 13.49
CA ASP A 140 35.54 -4.04 13.88
C ASP A 140 36.62 -3.65 12.87
N ALA A 141 36.91 -4.51 11.89
CA ALA A 141 37.86 -4.22 10.82
C ALA A 141 37.26 -3.31 9.73
N SER A 142 35.95 -3.06 9.75
CA SER A 142 35.25 -2.19 8.80
C SER A 142 34.37 -1.19 9.56
N ALA A 143 34.71 0.10 9.46
CA ALA A 143 33.90 1.16 10.06
C ALA A 143 32.48 1.20 9.46
N ALA A 144 32.35 0.85 8.17
CA ALA A 144 31.06 0.73 7.51
C ALA A 144 30.23 -0.41 8.11
N CYS A 145 30.79 -1.61 8.25
CA CYS A 145 30.06 -2.72 8.87
C CYS A 145 29.68 -2.42 10.32
N ALA A 146 30.57 -1.79 11.10
CA ALA A 146 30.28 -1.39 12.48
C ALA A 146 29.13 -0.36 12.57
N ALA A 147 29.12 0.65 11.68
CA ALA A 147 28.03 1.62 11.62
C ALA A 147 26.70 0.98 11.22
N VAL A 148 26.72 0.02 10.29
CA VAL A 148 25.53 -0.74 9.88
C VAL A 148 25.02 -1.61 11.03
N ALA A 149 25.90 -2.29 11.76
CA ALA A 149 25.52 -3.03 12.97
C ALA A 149 24.89 -2.15 14.05
N ALA A 150 25.25 -0.85 14.10
CA ALA A 150 24.60 0.16 14.93
C ALA A 150 23.29 0.73 14.33
N GLY A 151 22.78 0.16 13.25
CA GLY A 151 21.51 0.53 12.62
C GLY A 151 21.58 1.71 11.65
N LYS A 152 22.78 2.12 11.20
CA LYS A 152 22.95 3.24 10.26
C LYS A 152 23.20 2.72 8.84
N PRO A 153 22.39 3.10 7.85
CA PRO A 153 22.75 2.89 6.45
C PRO A 153 24.04 3.65 6.11
N VAL A 154 24.92 3.04 5.32
CA VAL A 154 26.22 3.61 4.97
C VAL A 154 26.40 3.60 3.46
N LEU A 155 26.68 4.76 2.90
CA LEU A 155 27.24 4.90 1.56
C LEU A 155 28.75 5.10 1.72
N LEU A 156 29.56 4.25 1.08
CA LEU A 156 31.01 4.34 1.15
C LEU A 156 31.67 4.20 -0.22
N GLU A 157 32.95 4.56 -0.26
CA GLU A 157 33.90 4.13 -1.28
C GLU A 157 34.91 3.17 -0.63
N SER A 158 35.18 2.04 -1.27
CA SER A 158 35.97 0.96 -0.65
C SER A 158 37.46 1.24 -0.51
N ALA A 159 37.99 2.32 -1.08
CA ALA A 159 39.42 2.64 -1.04
C ALA A 159 39.99 2.81 0.39
N GLY A 160 39.15 3.09 1.38
CA GLY A 160 39.53 3.24 2.79
C GLY A 160 39.10 2.10 3.72
N ASP A 161 38.55 1.00 3.19
CA ASP A 161 38.04 -0.13 3.96
C ASP A 161 38.59 -1.44 3.38
N ASP A 162 39.75 -1.88 3.87
CA ASP A 162 40.46 -3.06 3.35
C ASP A 162 39.60 -4.34 3.42
N ALA A 163 38.79 -4.46 4.48
CA ALA A 163 37.91 -5.59 4.67
C ALA A 163 36.86 -5.63 3.53
N LEU A 164 36.13 -4.55 3.30
CA LEU A 164 35.15 -4.51 2.20
C LEU A 164 35.81 -4.52 0.83
N ALA A 165 36.95 -3.85 0.66
CA ALA A 165 37.71 -3.85 -0.60
C ALA A 165 38.12 -5.26 -1.02
N SER A 166 38.41 -6.16 -0.07
CA SER A 166 38.70 -7.56 -0.37
C SER A 166 37.50 -8.34 -0.93
N LEU A 167 36.27 -7.90 -0.61
CA LEU A 167 35.03 -8.50 -1.10
C LEU A 167 34.58 -7.90 -2.44
N ILE A 168 34.62 -6.57 -2.55
CA ILE A 168 33.98 -5.84 -3.65
C ILE A 168 34.96 -5.24 -4.64
N GLY A 169 36.26 -5.28 -4.36
CA GLY A 169 37.30 -4.58 -5.10
C GLY A 169 37.55 -3.18 -4.57
N ALA A 170 38.77 -2.67 -4.78
CA ALA A 170 39.18 -1.33 -4.35
C ALA A 170 38.54 -0.23 -5.23
N GLY A 171 38.23 0.91 -4.61
CA GLY A 171 37.66 2.09 -5.29
C GLY A 171 36.22 1.92 -5.78
N GLN A 172 35.50 0.89 -5.31
CA GLN A 172 34.08 0.72 -5.63
C GLN A 172 33.21 1.52 -4.67
N ARG A 173 32.16 2.14 -5.22
CA ARG A 173 31.16 2.84 -4.43
C ARG A 173 30.02 1.88 -4.10
N ALA A 174 29.66 1.80 -2.83
CA ALA A 174 28.74 0.79 -2.31
C ALA A 174 27.81 1.36 -1.24
N LEU A 175 26.60 0.82 -1.19
CA LEU A 175 25.59 1.07 -0.18
C LEU A 175 25.43 -0.18 0.69
N LEU A 176 25.57 -0.02 2.01
CA LEU A 176 25.21 -1.04 2.99
C LEU A 176 23.98 -0.56 3.76
N ILE A 177 22.98 -1.43 3.86
CA ILE A 177 21.73 -1.14 4.58
C ILE A 177 21.53 -2.20 5.66
N PRO A 178 21.27 -1.79 6.92
CA PRO A 178 21.04 -2.74 8.00
C PRO A 178 19.80 -3.59 7.74
N MET A 179 19.94 -4.91 7.88
CA MET A 179 18.82 -5.84 7.91
C MET A 179 18.47 -6.13 9.36
N SER A 180 17.26 -5.77 9.77
CA SER A 180 16.77 -5.99 11.14
C SER A 180 15.77 -7.14 11.18
N LEU A 181 15.88 -7.98 12.21
CA LEU A 181 14.92 -9.02 12.56
C LEU A 181 14.64 -8.95 14.06
N ARG A 182 13.35 -8.90 14.44
CA ARG A 182 12.88 -8.82 15.83
C ARG A 182 13.55 -7.68 16.60
N GLY A 183 13.68 -6.52 15.95
CA GLY A 183 14.30 -5.31 16.52
C GLY A 183 15.82 -5.35 16.66
N LYS A 184 16.51 -6.34 16.10
CA LYS A 184 17.98 -6.44 16.12
C LYS A 184 18.55 -6.44 14.71
N VAL A 185 19.66 -5.72 14.50
CA VAL A 185 20.42 -5.81 13.23
C VAL A 185 21.14 -7.15 13.17
N VAL A 186 20.80 -7.97 12.19
CA VAL A 186 21.36 -9.32 12.00
C VAL A 186 22.35 -9.40 10.82
N GLY A 187 22.47 -8.33 10.04
CA GLY A 187 23.27 -8.30 8.83
C GLY A 187 23.08 -7.03 8.03
N ALA A 188 23.54 -7.07 6.78
CA ALA A 188 23.47 -5.96 5.85
C ALA A 188 23.13 -6.42 4.43
N ALA A 189 22.30 -5.66 3.73
CA ALA A 189 22.21 -5.71 2.28
C ALA A 189 23.31 -4.82 1.70
N LEU A 190 24.13 -5.37 0.81
CA LEU A 190 25.22 -4.69 0.11
C LEU A 190 24.83 -4.49 -1.36
N ALA A 191 24.97 -3.28 -1.87
CA ALA A 191 24.69 -2.92 -3.26
C ALA A 191 25.81 -2.06 -3.83
N LEU A 192 26.35 -2.44 -4.98
CA LEU A 192 27.41 -1.73 -5.69
C LEU A 192 26.82 -0.79 -6.73
N GLU A 193 27.44 0.38 -6.89
CA GLU A 193 27.15 1.25 -8.02
C GLU A 193 27.61 0.60 -9.33
N ALA A 194 26.76 0.67 -10.37
CA ALA A 194 27.14 0.26 -11.72
C ALA A 194 26.67 1.31 -12.72
N ASN A 195 27.55 1.74 -13.62
CA ASN A 195 27.26 2.74 -14.66
C ASN A 195 26.60 4.03 -14.10
N GLY A 196 27.03 4.49 -12.92
CA GLY A 196 26.45 5.66 -12.24
C GLY A 196 25.07 5.42 -11.60
N THR A 197 24.58 4.17 -11.60
CA THR A 197 23.28 3.80 -11.05
C THR A 197 23.45 3.15 -9.68
N LEU A 198 22.87 3.79 -8.67
CA LEU A 198 22.70 3.28 -7.32
C LEU A 198 21.46 3.94 -6.68
N ALA A 199 20.29 3.31 -6.84
CA ALA A 199 19.01 3.83 -6.39
C ALA A 199 18.82 3.65 -4.87
N THR A 200 19.53 4.45 -4.09
CA THR A 200 19.66 4.31 -2.63
C THR A 200 18.32 4.19 -1.90
N GLU A 201 17.36 5.07 -2.18
CA GLU A 201 16.05 5.10 -1.54
C GLU A 201 15.24 3.83 -1.84
N ALA A 202 15.19 3.41 -3.11
CA ALA A 202 14.47 2.22 -3.52
C ALA A 202 15.05 0.96 -2.86
N ILE A 203 16.39 0.84 -2.80
CA ILE A 203 17.07 -0.29 -2.16
C ILE A 203 16.79 -0.29 -0.64
N GLN A 204 16.78 0.88 0.02
CA GLN A 204 16.42 0.98 1.44
C GLN A 204 15.00 0.51 1.72
N ILE A 205 14.02 0.97 0.93
CA ILE A 205 12.62 0.55 1.06
C ILE A 205 12.47 -0.95 0.84
N LEU A 206 13.11 -1.51 -0.20
CA LEU A 206 13.08 -2.96 -0.45
C LEU A 206 13.75 -3.77 0.66
N THR A 207 14.82 -3.25 1.26
CA THR A 207 15.49 -3.91 2.40
C THR A 207 14.58 -3.91 3.63
N TYR A 208 13.87 -2.81 3.88
CA TYR A 208 12.86 -2.71 4.93
C TYR A 208 11.70 -3.69 4.71
N LEU A 209 11.13 -3.75 3.50
CA LEU A 209 10.06 -4.68 3.15
C LEU A 209 10.51 -6.14 3.29
N ALA A 210 11.73 -6.47 2.87
CA ALA A 210 12.29 -7.81 3.07
C ALA A 210 12.38 -8.15 4.57
N GLY A 211 12.79 -7.21 5.43
CA GLY A 211 12.79 -7.38 6.88
C GLY A 211 11.40 -7.72 7.45
N LEU A 212 10.37 -6.95 7.08
CA LEU A 212 8.99 -7.22 7.51
C LEU A 212 8.49 -8.58 7.04
N LEU A 213 8.79 -8.96 5.79
CA LEU A 213 8.44 -10.27 5.26
C LEU A 213 9.11 -11.39 6.04
N LEU A 214 10.39 -11.23 6.37
CA LEU A 214 11.13 -12.22 7.16
C LEU A 214 10.58 -12.37 8.58
N GLU A 215 10.13 -11.29 9.21
CA GLU A 215 9.51 -11.33 10.54
C GLU A 215 8.13 -12.00 10.53
N THR A 216 7.36 -11.80 9.46
CA THR A 216 6.01 -12.33 9.33
C THR A 216 5.95 -13.74 8.72
N LEU A 217 7.04 -14.23 8.10
CA LEU A 217 7.12 -15.50 7.35
C LEU A 217 6.40 -16.69 8.01
N ALA A 218 6.59 -16.88 9.32
CA ALA A 218 6.06 -18.02 10.07
C ALA A 218 4.55 -17.95 10.35
N VAL A 219 3.95 -16.77 10.22
CA VAL A 219 2.55 -16.49 10.62
C VAL A 219 1.70 -15.97 9.47
N ARG A 220 2.16 -16.08 8.21
CA ARG A 220 1.39 -15.66 7.02
C ARG A 220 0.46 -16.79 6.57
N PRO A 221 -0.87 -16.68 6.76
CA PRO A 221 -1.81 -17.73 6.39
C PRO A 221 -2.11 -17.78 4.89
N VAL A 222 -1.96 -16.65 4.18
CA VAL A 222 -2.30 -16.49 2.76
C VAL A 222 -1.16 -15.78 2.05
N VAL A 223 -0.72 -16.35 0.94
CA VAL A 223 0.31 -15.76 0.07
C VAL A 223 -0.07 -16.02 -1.41
N PRO A 224 -0.14 -15.00 -2.28
CA PRO A 224 0.24 -13.62 -1.98
C PRO A 224 -0.73 -12.93 -1.01
N THR A 225 -0.21 -11.96 -0.26
CA THR A 225 -0.96 -11.10 0.64
C THR A 225 -2.11 -10.45 -0.14
N PRO A 226 -3.37 -10.44 0.35
CA PRO A 226 -4.52 -9.97 -0.44
C PRO A 226 -4.38 -8.55 -1.02
N ALA A 227 -3.65 -7.66 -0.32
CA ALA A 227 -3.36 -6.31 -0.80
C ALA A 227 -2.51 -6.26 -2.09
N LEU A 228 -1.84 -7.36 -2.45
CA LEU A 228 -1.02 -7.50 -3.65
C LEU A 228 -1.77 -8.16 -4.82
N ALA A 229 -3.03 -8.57 -4.62
CA ALA A 229 -3.86 -9.13 -5.68
C ALA A 229 -4.13 -8.10 -6.81
N GLU A 230 -4.56 -8.59 -7.97
CA GLU A 230 -4.99 -7.69 -9.04
C GLU A 230 -6.30 -6.97 -8.66
N PRO A 231 -6.41 -5.66 -8.93
CA PRO A 231 -7.63 -4.92 -8.64
C PRO A 231 -8.77 -5.40 -9.54
N ILE A 232 -9.95 -5.57 -8.96
CA ILE A 232 -11.18 -5.77 -9.73
C ILE A 232 -11.76 -4.41 -10.13
N THR A 233 -12.17 -4.28 -11.39
CA THR A 233 -12.87 -3.08 -11.86
C THR A 233 -14.35 -3.23 -11.59
N MET A 234 -14.89 -2.45 -10.65
CA MET A 234 -16.33 -2.28 -10.50
C MET A 234 -16.79 -1.09 -11.35
N GLY A 235 -17.57 -1.37 -12.39
CA GLY A 235 -18.15 -0.31 -13.22
C GLY A 235 -19.40 0.29 -12.56
N ALA A 236 -19.54 1.62 -12.63
CA ALA A 236 -20.86 2.22 -12.69
C ALA A 236 -21.54 1.76 -13.99
N ALA A 237 -22.86 1.52 -13.94
CA ALA A 237 -23.64 1.23 -15.14
C ALA A 237 -23.29 2.25 -16.24
N PRO A 238 -23.17 1.83 -17.51
CA PRO A 238 -22.78 2.73 -18.58
C PRO A 238 -23.72 3.93 -18.59
N PRO A 239 -23.22 5.17 -18.81
CA PRO A 239 -24.12 6.29 -19.02
C PRO A 239 -24.98 5.92 -20.22
N LEU A 240 -26.30 5.80 -19.99
CA LEU A 240 -27.28 5.67 -21.05
C LEU A 240 -26.98 6.78 -22.04
N GLY A 241 -26.68 6.39 -23.28
CA GLY A 241 -26.38 7.32 -24.36
C GLY A 241 -27.48 8.36 -24.45
N GLU A 242 -27.07 9.58 -24.81
CA GLU A 242 -27.94 10.71 -25.10
C GLU A 242 -29.09 10.27 -26.01
N GLY A 243 -30.25 10.09 -25.41
CA GLY A 243 -31.55 10.01 -26.06
C GLY A 243 -32.42 11.03 -25.36
N GLU A 244 -32.63 12.17 -26.02
CA GLU A 244 -33.68 13.12 -25.65
C GLU A 244 -35.01 12.36 -25.57
N GLY A 245 -35.75 12.51 -24.47
CA GLY A 245 -37.10 11.98 -24.38
C GLY A 245 -37.63 11.84 -22.96
N GLU A 246 -38.29 12.92 -22.51
CA GLU A 246 -39.27 13.00 -21.42
C GLU A 246 -38.84 12.53 -20.02
N SER A 247 -38.76 13.49 -19.09
CA SER A 247 -38.93 13.20 -17.66
C SER A 247 -40.43 13.06 -17.35
N PRO A 248 -40.86 11.93 -16.76
CA PRO A 248 -42.08 11.88 -15.98
C PRO A 248 -41.69 11.75 -14.51
N PHE A 249 -41.81 12.84 -13.76
CA PHE A 249 -41.97 12.83 -12.30
C PHE A 249 -42.96 11.71 -11.87
N PRO A 250 -42.88 11.10 -10.66
CA PRO A 250 -42.78 11.87 -9.41
C PRO A 250 -41.97 11.25 -8.25
N ALA A 251 -41.73 12.12 -7.26
CA ALA A 251 -41.25 11.78 -5.93
C ALA A 251 -42.22 10.83 -5.19
N VAL A 252 -41.68 9.79 -4.55
CA VAL A 252 -42.34 9.07 -3.46
C VAL A 252 -41.30 8.78 -2.37
N GLU A 253 -41.68 9.12 -1.13
CA GLU A 253 -40.98 9.00 0.14
C GLU A 253 -40.61 7.55 0.55
N PRO A 254 -39.74 7.36 1.57
CA PRO A 254 -39.02 6.10 1.78
C PRO A 254 -39.90 5.04 2.47
N VAL A 255 -39.84 3.81 1.96
CA VAL A 255 -40.32 2.63 2.69
C VAL A 255 -39.10 1.95 3.30
N ILE A 256 -39.04 1.98 4.63
CA ILE A 256 -38.23 1.07 5.44
C ILE A 256 -39.06 -0.22 5.52
N GLU A 257 -38.52 -1.33 5.03
CA GLU A 257 -39.01 -2.66 5.41
C GLU A 257 -37.82 -3.60 5.63
N GLU A 258 -38.02 -4.49 6.59
CA GLU A 258 -37.03 -5.07 7.49
C GLU A 258 -36.19 -6.21 6.91
N LEU A 259 -35.12 -6.46 7.65
CA LEU A 259 -34.22 -7.61 7.64
C LEU A 259 -34.92 -8.95 7.36
N ASP A 260 -34.33 -9.76 6.47
CA ASP A 260 -34.29 -11.21 6.69
C ASP A 260 -32.94 -11.81 6.26
N THR A 261 -32.42 -12.63 7.16
CA THR A 261 -31.14 -13.33 7.14
C THR A 261 -31.29 -14.69 6.47
N GLY A 262 -30.54 -14.94 5.40
CA GLY A 262 -30.58 -16.22 4.68
C GLY A 262 -29.19 -16.77 4.32
N GLY A 263 -28.67 -17.59 5.23
CA GLY A 263 -27.67 -18.68 5.08
C GLY A 263 -26.69 -18.70 3.90
N VAL A 264 -25.38 -18.62 4.21
CA VAL A 264 -24.30 -19.06 3.32
C VAL A 264 -23.73 -20.38 3.82
N ALA A 265 -23.69 -21.33 2.89
CA ALA A 265 -23.34 -22.73 3.05
C ALA A 265 -21.88 -22.98 3.48
N ALA A 266 -21.72 -24.01 4.32
CA ALA A 266 -20.44 -24.61 4.69
C ALA A 266 -20.01 -25.67 3.64
N PRO A 267 -18.71 -25.83 3.31
CA PRO A 267 -18.24 -26.87 2.41
C PRO A 267 -17.99 -28.21 3.13
N GLU A 268 -18.35 -29.31 2.46
CA GLU A 268 -18.18 -30.71 2.89
C GLU A 268 -16.72 -31.20 2.88
N PRO A 269 -16.35 -32.16 3.75
CA PRO A 269 -15.05 -32.81 3.71
C PRO A 269 -15.06 -34.09 2.84
N VAL A 270 -13.94 -34.29 2.14
CA VAL A 270 -13.65 -35.42 1.25
C VAL A 270 -13.32 -36.71 2.01
N VAL A 271 -13.82 -37.82 1.46
CA VAL A 271 -13.73 -39.21 1.93
C VAL A 271 -12.31 -39.78 1.80
N ALA A 272 -11.83 -40.48 2.83
CA ALA A 272 -10.65 -41.35 2.76
C ALA A 272 -10.87 -42.65 3.56
N ALA A 273 -10.26 -43.73 3.06
CA ALA A 273 -10.67 -45.13 3.17
C ALA A 273 -10.29 -45.89 4.47
N ALA A 274 -11.04 -46.97 4.75
CA ALA A 274 -10.80 -47.97 5.80
C ALA A 274 -9.77 -49.05 5.40
N PRO A 275 -9.14 -49.74 6.37
CA PRO A 275 -9.31 -51.22 6.49
C PRO A 275 -9.34 -51.72 7.99
N PRO A 276 -9.28 -53.04 8.32
CA PRO A 276 -10.36 -53.87 8.90
C PRO A 276 -10.17 -54.22 10.41
N PRO A 277 -11.07 -55.03 11.05
CA PRO A 277 -11.29 -55.02 12.51
C PRO A 277 -10.52 -56.08 13.30
N VAL A 278 -10.27 -55.81 14.59
CA VAL A 278 -9.85 -56.80 15.61
C VAL A 278 -10.69 -56.60 16.88
N GLU A 279 -11.22 -57.70 17.40
CA GLU A 279 -12.15 -57.83 18.54
C GLU A 279 -11.50 -57.61 19.94
N PRO A 280 -12.33 -57.36 20.99
CA PRO A 280 -11.93 -56.87 22.34
C PRO A 280 -11.72 -58.03 23.35
N PRO A 281 -11.19 -57.81 24.59
CA PRO A 281 -12.04 -57.39 25.72
C PRO A 281 -11.33 -56.64 26.88
N ALA A 282 -12.10 -55.92 27.72
CA ALA A 282 -12.11 -56.01 29.20
C ALA A 282 -12.76 -54.77 29.85
N VAL A 283 -13.55 -55.00 30.90
CA VAL A 283 -14.53 -54.10 31.51
C VAL A 283 -14.04 -53.62 32.89
N ALA A 284 -14.34 -52.35 33.22
CA ALA A 284 -14.52 -51.73 34.55
C ALA A 284 -13.29 -51.50 35.48
N PRO A 285 -13.30 -50.46 36.36
CA PRO A 285 -14.48 -49.91 37.04
C PRO A 285 -14.70 -48.39 36.97
N VAL A 286 -15.96 -48.07 37.28
CA VAL A 286 -16.68 -46.80 37.24
C VAL A 286 -16.23 -45.87 38.38
N ALA A 287 -15.81 -44.65 38.02
CA ALA A 287 -15.78 -43.53 38.94
C ALA A 287 -17.09 -42.76 38.83
N VAL A 288 -17.76 -42.56 39.97
CA VAL A 288 -19.05 -41.88 40.10
C VAL A 288 -18.88 -40.38 39.80
N PRO A 289 -19.58 -39.80 38.81
CA PRO A 289 -19.63 -38.35 38.66
C PRO A 289 -20.71 -37.72 39.58
N PRO A 290 -20.48 -36.48 40.06
CA PRO A 290 -21.45 -35.70 40.85
C PRO A 290 -22.73 -35.38 40.05
N PRO A 291 -23.84 -34.98 40.71
CA PRO A 291 -25.19 -35.05 40.13
C PRO A 291 -25.30 -34.24 38.85
N ALA A 292 -25.71 -34.93 37.78
CA ALA A 292 -25.96 -34.36 36.47
C ALA A 292 -27.01 -33.26 36.58
N ALA A 293 -26.60 -32.04 36.24
CA ALA A 293 -27.51 -30.99 35.83
C ALA A 293 -28.41 -31.55 34.71
N ALA A 294 -29.70 -31.21 34.74
CA ALA A 294 -30.68 -31.62 33.75
C ALA A 294 -30.14 -31.38 32.32
N PRO A 295 -30.44 -32.26 31.35
CA PRO A 295 -29.97 -32.10 29.97
C PRO A 295 -30.43 -30.74 29.44
N ARG A 296 -29.45 -29.89 29.14
CA ARG A 296 -29.69 -28.56 28.57
C ARG A 296 -30.34 -28.71 27.20
N THR A 297 -31.26 -27.80 26.91
CA THR A 297 -31.83 -27.72 25.57
C THR A 297 -30.73 -27.34 24.55
N PRO A 298 -30.88 -27.69 23.26
CA PRO A 298 -29.88 -27.33 22.24
C PRO A 298 -29.59 -25.83 22.15
N GLU A 299 -30.60 -24.99 22.43
CA GLU A 299 -30.45 -23.53 22.46
C GLU A 299 -29.65 -23.03 23.66
N GLU A 300 -29.80 -23.66 24.83
CA GLU A 300 -29.01 -23.34 26.02
C GLU A 300 -27.54 -23.76 25.81
N GLU A 301 -27.30 -24.94 25.24
CA GLU A 301 -25.94 -25.41 24.95
C GLU A 301 -25.22 -24.48 23.97
N GLN A 302 -25.94 -23.95 22.98
CA GLN A 302 -25.40 -22.94 22.05
C GLN A 302 -25.01 -21.65 22.78
N LYS A 303 -25.86 -21.13 23.67
CA LYS A 303 -25.56 -19.93 24.48
C LYS A 303 -24.34 -20.14 25.39
N HIS A 304 -24.21 -21.33 25.99
CA HIS A 304 -23.04 -21.70 26.79
C HIS A 304 -21.75 -21.76 25.93
N SER A 305 -21.82 -22.35 24.74
CA SER A 305 -20.70 -22.42 23.78
C SER A 305 -20.27 -21.04 23.30
N GLU A 306 -21.23 -20.16 22.99
CA GLU A 306 -20.97 -18.77 22.58
C GLU A 306 -20.34 -17.95 23.71
N ALA A 307 -20.86 -18.08 24.94
CA ALA A 307 -20.29 -17.44 26.11
C ALA A 307 -18.86 -17.89 26.38
N GLN A 308 -18.57 -19.20 26.24
CA GLN A 308 -17.20 -19.70 26.40
C GLN A 308 -16.26 -19.18 25.30
N ARG A 309 -16.70 -19.15 24.04
CA ARG A 309 -15.91 -18.58 22.93
C ARG A 309 -15.63 -17.10 23.16
N PHE A 310 -16.61 -16.35 23.64
CA PHE A 310 -16.46 -14.92 23.91
C PHE A 310 -15.53 -14.65 25.09
N ALA A 311 -15.64 -15.41 26.19
CA ALA A 311 -14.69 -15.36 27.30
C ALA A 311 -13.26 -15.63 26.84
N ARG A 312 -13.05 -16.69 26.05
CA ARG A 312 -11.74 -17.04 25.50
C ARG A 312 -11.15 -15.91 24.67
N LEU A 313 -11.97 -15.27 23.83
CA LEU A 313 -11.55 -14.14 22.99
C LEU A 313 -11.04 -12.98 23.85
N LEU A 314 -11.86 -12.49 24.77
CA LEU A 314 -11.53 -11.35 25.63
C LEU A 314 -10.25 -11.60 26.44
N VAL A 315 -10.12 -12.78 27.05
CA VAL A 315 -8.93 -13.11 27.84
C VAL A 315 -7.68 -13.28 26.95
N SER A 316 -7.84 -13.76 25.72
CA SER A 316 -6.73 -13.86 24.75
C SER A 316 -6.21 -12.48 24.33
N GLU A 317 -7.10 -11.48 24.22
CA GLU A 317 -6.71 -10.10 23.95
C GLU A 317 -5.92 -9.49 25.11
N ILE A 318 -6.34 -9.71 26.36
CA ILE A 318 -5.57 -9.27 27.54
C ILE A 318 -4.14 -9.83 27.47
N ARG A 319 -4.00 -11.14 27.18
CA ARG A 319 -2.68 -11.78 27.05
C ARG A 319 -1.85 -11.19 25.92
N LEU A 320 -2.47 -10.91 24.76
CA LEU A 320 -1.79 -10.39 23.58
C LEU A 320 -1.16 -9.02 23.84
N TYR A 321 -1.88 -8.12 24.53
CA TYR A 321 -1.40 -6.76 24.79
C TYR A 321 -0.49 -6.65 26.02
N ASN A 322 -0.58 -7.60 26.95
CA ASN A 322 0.10 -7.54 28.24
C ASN A 322 1.03 -8.73 28.49
N GLU A 323 1.68 -9.28 27.45
CA GLU A 323 2.45 -10.52 27.56
C GLU A 323 3.52 -10.48 28.66
N GLN A 324 4.28 -9.39 28.77
CA GLN A 324 5.29 -9.23 29.81
C GLN A 324 4.67 -9.15 31.21
N ALA A 325 3.59 -8.40 31.37
CA ALA A 325 2.91 -8.26 32.66
C ALA A 325 2.23 -9.57 33.09
N VAL A 326 1.76 -10.41 32.16
CA VAL A 326 1.27 -11.76 32.45
C VAL A 326 2.41 -12.67 32.92
N GLN A 327 3.57 -12.64 32.26
CA GLN A 327 4.74 -13.44 32.68
C GLN A 327 5.24 -13.04 34.08
N GLU A 328 5.38 -11.75 34.34
CA GLU A 328 5.76 -11.23 35.66
C GLU A 328 4.68 -11.56 36.71
N GLY A 329 3.40 -11.46 36.32
CA GLY A 329 2.26 -11.79 37.16
C GLY A 329 2.23 -13.26 37.59
N ARG A 330 2.57 -14.18 36.68
CA ARG A 330 2.70 -15.60 37.00
C ARG A 330 3.84 -15.89 37.98
N ALA A 331 4.96 -15.20 37.81
CA ALA A 331 6.13 -15.37 38.68
C ALA A 331 5.86 -14.87 40.10
N ASN A 332 5.17 -13.73 40.23
CA ASN A 332 4.88 -13.08 41.51
C ASN A 332 3.53 -13.47 42.12
N ARG A 333 2.69 -14.22 41.37
CA ARG A 333 1.33 -14.62 41.74
C ARG A 333 0.41 -13.43 42.03
N ASP A 334 0.46 -12.40 41.19
CA ASP A 334 -0.27 -11.15 41.34
C ASP A 334 -0.98 -10.67 40.06
N ILE A 335 -1.31 -11.59 39.14
CA ILE A 335 -1.91 -11.27 37.82
C ILE A 335 -3.15 -10.37 37.96
N TYR A 336 -4.05 -10.65 38.91
CA TYR A 336 -5.28 -9.87 39.07
C TYR A 336 -5.00 -8.43 39.50
N GLN A 337 -4.03 -8.21 40.38
CA GLN A 337 -3.66 -6.88 40.83
C GLN A 337 -2.97 -6.09 39.72
N ARG A 338 -2.09 -6.76 38.97
CA ARG A 338 -1.29 -6.14 37.92
C ARG A 338 -2.09 -5.80 36.66
N LEU A 339 -3.08 -6.62 36.30
CA LEU A 339 -3.92 -6.45 35.12
C LEU A 339 -5.36 -6.07 35.46
N LYS A 340 -5.57 -5.48 36.64
CA LYS A 340 -6.89 -5.18 37.20
C LYS A 340 -7.78 -4.43 36.21
N GLU A 341 -7.25 -3.36 35.60
CA GLU A 341 -8.02 -2.49 34.71
C GLU A 341 -8.48 -3.23 33.43
N ASP A 342 -7.61 -4.04 32.83
CA ASP A 342 -7.93 -4.78 31.60
C ASP A 342 -8.86 -5.98 31.88
N ILE A 343 -8.68 -6.64 33.03
CA ILE A 343 -9.56 -7.72 33.49
C ILE A 343 -10.96 -7.18 33.79
N ASP A 344 -11.07 -6.06 34.50
CA ASP A 344 -12.37 -5.45 34.83
C ASP A 344 -13.09 -4.95 33.58
N ARG A 345 -12.38 -4.29 32.66
CA ARG A 345 -12.94 -3.84 31.38
C ARG A 345 -13.45 -5.01 30.55
N SER A 346 -12.67 -6.09 30.45
CA SER A 346 -13.05 -7.30 29.73
C SER A 346 -14.22 -8.03 30.40
N ARG A 347 -14.27 -8.01 31.74
CA ARG A 347 -15.40 -8.56 32.51
C ARG A 347 -16.69 -7.78 32.21
N GLU A 348 -16.63 -6.46 32.17
CA GLU A 348 -17.79 -5.63 31.83
C GLU A 348 -18.31 -5.95 30.42
N MET A 349 -17.42 -6.05 29.43
CA MET A 349 -17.80 -6.45 28.06
C MET A 349 -18.42 -7.85 28.01
N TYR A 350 -17.89 -8.79 28.80
CA TYR A 350 -18.45 -10.13 28.94
C TYR A 350 -19.88 -10.09 29.53
N GLU A 351 -20.09 -9.33 30.59
CA GLU A 351 -21.39 -9.22 31.27
C GLU A 351 -22.47 -8.54 30.44
N GLN A 352 -22.09 -7.59 29.58
CA GLN A 352 -23.00 -6.92 28.65
C GLN A 352 -23.51 -7.85 27.54
N ARG A 353 -22.66 -8.78 27.06
CA ARG A 353 -22.99 -9.65 25.92
C ARG A 353 -23.58 -11.00 26.34
N VAL A 354 -23.23 -11.52 27.52
CA VAL A 354 -23.66 -12.85 27.97
C VAL A 354 -24.90 -12.76 28.86
N PRO A 355 -25.99 -13.48 28.52
CA PRO A 355 -27.23 -13.49 29.31
C PRO A 355 -27.01 -13.86 30.79
N ALA A 356 -27.79 -13.26 31.68
CA ALA A 356 -27.69 -13.49 33.12
C ALA A 356 -27.89 -14.97 33.51
N ASP A 357 -28.75 -15.69 32.80
CA ASP A 357 -29.04 -17.11 33.05
C ASP A 357 -27.80 -18.02 32.84
N VAL A 358 -26.98 -17.69 31.83
CA VAL A 358 -25.73 -18.39 31.55
C VAL A 358 -24.68 -18.04 32.61
N ARG A 359 -24.58 -16.74 32.99
CA ARG A 359 -23.65 -16.27 34.02
C ARG A 359 -23.97 -16.80 35.42
N ALA A 360 -25.24 -17.04 35.73
CA ALA A 360 -25.67 -17.63 36.99
C ALA A 360 -25.29 -19.11 37.12
N THR A 361 -25.19 -19.81 35.97
CA THR A 361 -24.96 -21.25 35.91
C THR A 361 -23.48 -21.62 35.71
N SER A 362 -22.67 -20.73 35.11
CA SER A 362 -21.26 -21.01 34.80
C SER A 362 -20.42 -19.73 34.79
N ASN A 363 -19.13 -19.86 35.16
CA ASN A 363 -18.20 -18.73 35.21
C ASN A 363 -17.08 -18.88 34.16
N TYR A 364 -17.47 -18.91 32.88
CA TYR A 364 -16.53 -19.12 31.78
C TYR A 364 -15.44 -18.05 31.70
N PHE A 365 -15.75 -16.82 32.12
CA PHE A 365 -14.76 -15.75 32.14
C PHE A 365 -13.62 -16.06 33.12
N PHE A 366 -13.95 -16.53 34.34
CA PHE A 366 -12.93 -16.93 35.32
C PHE A 366 -12.17 -18.19 34.87
N GLU A 367 -12.85 -19.18 34.32
CA GLU A 367 -12.20 -20.38 33.78
C GLU A 367 -11.17 -20.04 32.70
N GLU A 368 -11.51 -19.13 31.79
CA GLU A 368 -10.60 -18.69 30.74
C GLU A 368 -9.46 -17.81 31.28
N LEU A 369 -9.69 -16.99 32.32
CA LEU A 369 -8.62 -16.27 33.04
C LEU A 369 -7.57 -17.25 33.61
N VAL A 370 -8.02 -18.29 34.31
CA VAL A 370 -7.12 -19.31 34.86
C VAL A 370 -6.40 -20.05 33.72
N ARG A 371 -7.14 -20.46 32.69
CA ARG A 371 -6.57 -21.26 31.60
C ARG A 371 -5.56 -20.49 30.75
N ILE A 372 -5.83 -19.22 30.43
CA ILE A 372 -5.04 -18.45 29.46
C ILE A 372 -4.03 -17.54 30.15
N LEU A 373 -4.42 -16.83 31.20
CA LEU A 373 -3.50 -15.91 31.90
C LEU A 373 -2.68 -16.66 32.95
N ALA A 374 -3.23 -17.68 33.59
CA ALA A 374 -2.57 -18.40 34.68
C ALA A 374 -2.02 -19.79 34.29
N ASP A 375 -2.07 -20.17 33.00
CA ASP A 375 -1.65 -21.49 32.47
C ASP A 375 -2.30 -22.68 33.21
N GLY A 376 -3.50 -22.49 33.76
CA GLY A 376 -4.23 -23.51 34.51
C GLY A 376 -3.99 -23.50 36.02
N ASP A 377 -3.10 -22.64 36.54
CA ASP A 377 -2.85 -22.48 37.97
C ASP A 377 -3.67 -21.32 38.56
N PRO A 378 -4.76 -21.57 39.32
CA PRO A 378 -5.58 -20.51 39.90
C PRO A 378 -4.82 -19.67 40.94
N ASP A 379 -3.79 -20.23 41.60
CA ASP A 379 -3.02 -19.52 42.63
C ASP A 379 -2.16 -18.40 42.02
N ALA A 380 -1.83 -18.50 40.73
CA ALA A 380 -1.10 -17.45 40.02
C ALA A 380 -1.95 -16.19 39.76
N LEU A 381 -3.28 -16.25 39.90
CA LEU A 381 -4.12 -15.07 39.77
C LEU A 381 -3.98 -14.09 40.95
N GLY A 382 -3.61 -14.58 42.14
CA GLY A 382 -3.42 -13.74 43.34
C GLY A 382 -4.71 -13.13 43.89
N VAL A 383 -5.84 -13.84 43.74
CA VAL A 383 -7.19 -13.47 44.22
C VAL A 383 -7.59 -14.17 45.50
#